data_AF-A0A4P8HXZ0-F1
#
_entry.id   AF-A0A4P8HXZ0-F1
#
_cell.length_a   1.000
_cell.length_b   1.000
_cell.length_c   1.000
_cell.angle_alpha   90.00
_cell.angle_beta   90.00
_cell.angle_gamma   90.00
#
_symmetry.space_group_name_H-M   'P 1'
#
loop_
_entity.id
_entity.type
_entity.pdbx_description
1 polymer ?
#
loop_
_entity_poly.entity_id
_entity_poly.type
_entity_poly.pdbx_seq_one_letter_code
_entity_poly.pdbx_strand_id
1 'polypeptide(L)'
;MANMQLTPNQFVLEANRDEAVPPVSQNLESRRYQMFPTLSEAEMKKLQRFGTVRTYHNGVRILEAGHTTFGLIVTLAGRIAISRYDGLGNSWPITEHGRGEFTGEVSQLAGRPTLVNAYAVGDVEALVIPPESLRALVIAEAELGERIVRALILRRVGLLEANSGGPVLVAPAGHGRLHQLRSFLASNAYPHTVLDPKEDEQARSLCEYYQPGPDDWPLVVCPDGSVKKNPSNADMGRCLGLLPDLDEDKVWDVIVVGAGPAGLATAVYAGSEGLSVLALEQRAYGGQAAASARIENYLGFPTGISGGALAGRAFVQAQKFGVELAIPAPTTRLICDTYPLEVQLAEGKRMKGRTVVLSCGARYRRPALDNIAQFEGRGIYYWASRIEANLCQSEEVILVGGGNSAGQAAVFLSGHAKRVHMVIRGEGLKATMSTYLIERIHATANIELHAHTEIVGLEGDEDGLKGVRLRNNRTGEERDSNVCRVFLFIGADPNTDWLGDCGVDVDPQGFIRTGHDVTKAQCRANFDQGIYPKDQPQRAALETSVPGVFAIGDVRAGSTKRVAAGVGEGAQVVSQIHAFLANLPLATH
;
A
#
# COMPACT_ATOMS: atom_id res chain seq x y z
N MET A 1 -19.95 28.93 24.03
CA MET A 1 -21.07 28.15 23.49
C MET A 1 -20.47 26.87 22.93
N ALA A 2 -20.90 25.72 23.42
CA ALA A 2 -20.29 24.43 23.09
C ALA A 2 -20.46 24.11 21.60
N ASN A 3 -19.35 23.82 20.91
CA ASN A 3 -19.34 23.30 19.55
C ASN A 3 -19.93 21.89 19.58
N MET A 4 -21.25 21.79 19.35
CA MET A 4 -21.91 20.51 19.13
C MET A 4 -21.57 20.09 17.69
N GLN A 5 -20.52 19.26 17.53
CA GLN A 5 -20.29 18.55 16.27
C GLN A 5 -21.47 17.60 16.06
N LEU A 6 -22.39 17.97 15.16
CA LEU A 6 -23.49 17.11 14.74
C LEU A 6 -22.90 15.96 13.90
N THR A 7 -23.28 14.72 14.24
CA THR A 7 -22.89 13.53 13.48
C THR A 7 -23.76 13.40 12.21
N PRO A 8 -23.28 12.73 11.13
CA PRO A 8 -24.03 12.58 9.88
C PRO A 8 -25.41 11.95 10.04
N ASN A 9 -25.64 11.20 11.12
CA ASN A 9 -26.91 10.57 11.43
C ASN A 9 -28.10 11.56 11.57
N GLN A 10 -27.85 12.87 11.68
CA GLN A 10 -28.92 13.87 11.67
C GLN A 10 -29.38 14.30 10.26
N PHE A 11 -28.65 13.92 9.20
CA PHE A 11 -28.97 14.30 7.82
C PHE A 11 -29.80 13.25 7.07
N VAL A 12 -30.18 12.15 7.73
CA VAL A 12 -30.90 11.04 7.11
C VAL A 12 -32.38 11.11 7.46
N LEU A 13 -33.21 11.51 6.49
CA LEU A 13 -34.60 11.06 6.43
C LEU A 13 -34.56 9.54 6.28
N GLU A 14 -35.00 8.81 7.31
CA GLU A 14 -35.17 7.34 7.39
C GLU A 14 -34.82 6.57 6.10
N ALA A 15 -33.53 6.34 5.86
CA ALA A 15 -33.09 5.52 4.73
C ALA A 15 -33.19 4.05 5.12
N ASN A 16 -34.43 3.57 5.22
CA ASN A 16 -34.72 2.16 5.15
C ASN A 16 -34.69 1.78 3.67
N ARG A 17 -33.61 1.15 3.21
CA ARG A 17 -33.59 0.50 1.91
C ARG A 17 -33.24 -0.96 2.10
N ASP A 18 -34.26 -1.80 2.00
CA ASP A 18 -34.18 -3.24 1.68
C ASP A 18 -33.54 -3.50 0.30
N GLU A 19 -32.64 -2.63 -0.17
CA GLU A 19 -31.89 -2.83 -1.39
C GLU A 19 -30.83 -3.89 -1.12
N ALA A 20 -30.98 -5.04 -1.79
CA ALA A 20 -30.00 -6.11 -1.75
C ALA A 20 -28.61 -5.58 -2.14
N VAL A 21 -27.59 -6.08 -1.45
CA VAL A 21 -26.19 -5.78 -1.73
C VAL A 21 -25.89 -5.93 -3.23
N PRO A 22 -25.13 -5.01 -3.84
CA PRO A 22 -24.63 -5.21 -5.20
C PRO A 22 -23.97 -6.60 -5.29
N PRO A 23 -24.37 -7.44 -6.25
CA PRO A 23 -23.91 -8.82 -6.31
C PRO A 23 -22.38 -8.86 -6.39
N VAL A 24 -21.78 -9.66 -5.52
CA VAL A 24 -20.34 -9.97 -5.60
C VAL A 24 -20.08 -10.77 -6.88
N SER A 25 -18.88 -10.73 -7.44
CA SER A 25 -18.58 -11.48 -8.67
C SER A 25 -18.93 -12.98 -8.51
N GLN A 26 -19.36 -13.62 -9.60
CA GLN A 26 -19.64 -15.07 -9.62
C GLN A 26 -18.45 -15.92 -9.12
N ASN A 27 -17.23 -15.41 -9.31
CA ASN A 27 -16.02 -16.05 -8.80
C ASN A 27 -15.99 -16.06 -7.27
N LEU A 28 -16.23 -14.93 -6.61
CA LEU A 28 -16.28 -14.88 -5.15
C LEU A 28 -17.46 -15.67 -4.58
N GLU A 29 -18.61 -15.66 -5.25
CA GLU A 29 -19.77 -16.44 -4.82
C GLU A 29 -19.47 -17.95 -4.82
N SER A 30 -18.73 -18.45 -5.82
CA SER A 30 -18.25 -19.85 -5.84
C SER A 30 -17.33 -20.20 -4.66
N ARG A 31 -16.77 -19.19 -3.98
CA ARG A 31 -15.87 -19.31 -2.83
C ARG A 31 -16.52 -18.89 -1.51
N ARG A 32 -17.86 -18.71 -1.47
CA ARG A 32 -18.60 -18.30 -0.28
C ARG A 32 -18.32 -19.18 0.94
N TYR A 33 -18.19 -20.49 0.75
CA TYR A 33 -17.84 -21.43 1.83
C TYR A 33 -16.45 -21.18 2.46
N GLN A 34 -15.53 -20.57 1.72
CA GLN A 34 -14.22 -20.14 2.24
C GLN A 34 -14.30 -18.79 2.95
N MET A 35 -15.25 -17.93 2.55
CA MET A 35 -15.52 -16.64 3.20
C MET A 35 -16.25 -16.81 4.52
N PHE A 36 -17.15 -17.78 4.61
CA PHE A 36 -17.99 -18.03 5.78
C PHE A 36 -17.88 -19.50 6.20
N PRO A 37 -16.69 -19.94 6.66
CA PRO A 37 -16.54 -21.30 7.15
C PRO A 37 -17.19 -21.45 8.52
N THR A 38 -17.80 -22.61 8.76
CA THR A 38 -18.30 -23.01 10.08
C THR A 38 -17.23 -23.82 10.82
N LEU A 39 -17.02 -23.49 12.08
CA LEU A 39 -16.11 -24.19 12.98
C LEU A 39 -16.83 -25.34 13.68
N SER A 40 -16.13 -26.47 13.81
CA SER A 40 -16.60 -27.61 14.59
C SER A 40 -16.55 -27.33 16.10
N GLU A 41 -17.26 -28.13 16.89
CA GLU A 41 -17.23 -28.08 18.35
C GLU A 41 -15.81 -28.22 18.92
N ALA A 42 -15.00 -29.11 18.33
CA ALA A 42 -13.61 -29.30 18.73
C ALA A 42 -12.76 -28.05 18.47
N GLU A 43 -12.97 -27.37 17.34
CA GLU A 43 -12.28 -26.13 17.00
C GLU A 43 -12.71 -24.97 17.90
N MET A 44 -14.02 -24.83 18.16
CA MET A 44 -14.52 -23.84 19.12
C MET A 44 -13.94 -24.03 20.51
N LYS A 45 -13.82 -25.28 20.98
CA LYS A 45 -13.16 -25.58 22.26
C LYS A 45 -11.69 -25.19 22.28
N LYS A 46 -10.95 -25.40 21.18
CA LYS A 46 -9.56 -24.93 21.05
C LYS A 46 -9.45 -23.41 21.11
N LEU A 47 -10.42 -22.70 20.51
CA LEU A 47 -10.44 -21.23 20.46
C LEU A 47 -10.65 -20.58 21.83
N GLN A 48 -11.35 -21.25 22.75
CA GLN A 48 -11.69 -20.70 24.08
C GLN A 48 -10.47 -20.19 24.85
N ARG A 49 -9.29 -20.81 24.68
CA ARG A 49 -8.06 -20.36 25.37
C ARG A 49 -7.49 -19.02 24.88
N PHE A 50 -8.00 -18.50 23.76
CA PHE A 50 -7.55 -17.25 23.14
C PHE A 50 -8.55 -16.10 23.31
N GLY A 51 -9.70 -16.34 23.94
CA GLY A 51 -10.75 -15.33 24.01
C GLY A 51 -11.53 -15.38 25.31
N THR A 52 -12.44 -14.44 25.46
CA THR A 52 -13.37 -14.39 26.59
C THR A 52 -14.79 -14.49 26.07
N VAL A 53 -15.59 -15.33 26.73
CA VAL A 53 -17.01 -15.44 26.42
C VAL A 53 -17.72 -14.18 26.89
N ARG A 54 -18.55 -13.60 26.03
CA ARG A 54 -19.43 -12.46 26.31
C ARG A 54 -20.85 -12.77 25.87
N THR A 55 -21.81 -12.23 26.60
CA THR A 55 -23.23 -12.29 26.26
C THR A 55 -23.73 -10.93 25.81
N TYR A 56 -24.60 -10.93 24.81
CA TYR A 56 -25.22 -9.74 24.24
C TYR A 56 -26.72 -9.96 24.14
N HIS A 57 -27.49 -9.00 24.66
CA HIS A 57 -28.95 -9.03 24.56
C HIS A 57 -29.42 -8.71 23.14
N ASN A 58 -30.62 -9.19 22.79
CA ASN A 58 -31.23 -8.91 21.50
C ASN A 58 -31.24 -7.41 21.15
N GLY A 59 -30.84 -7.08 19.93
CA GLY A 59 -30.79 -5.71 19.41
C GLY A 59 -29.57 -4.89 19.83
N VAL A 60 -28.71 -5.40 20.72
CA VAL A 60 -27.47 -4.71 21.11
C VAL A 60 -26.52 -4.65 19.91
N ARG A 61 -25.98 -3.45 19.65
CA ARG A 61 -24.90 -3.24 18.68
C ARG A 61 -23.59 -3.78 19.26
N ILE A 62 -23.10 -4.85 18.66
CA ILE A 62 -21.85 -5.52 19.04
C ILE A 62 -20.64 -4.80 18.41
N LEU A 63 -20.78 -4.41 17.14
CA LEU A 63 -19.73 -3.72 16.38
C LEU A 63 -20.30 -2.45 15.76
N GLU A 64 -19.53 -1.38 15.83
CA GLU A 64 -19.79 -0.11 15.17
C GLU A 64 -18.65 0.23 14.22
N ALA A 65 -18.99 0.43 12.94
CA ALA A 65 -18.07 0.81 11.88
C ALA A 65 -17.29 2.08 12.23
N GLY A 66 -15.99 2.09 11.92
CA GLY A 66 -15.08 3.20 12.24
C GLY A 66 -14.66 3.31 13.70
N HIS A 67 -15.36 2.65 14.64
CA HIS A 67 -15.15 2.84 16.08
C HIS A 67 -14.63 1.58 16.78
N THR A 68 -15.26 0.42 16.54
CA THR A 68 -14.95 -0.79 17.32
C THR A 68 -13.67 -1.47 16.84
N THR A 69 -12.74 -1.71 17.76
CA THR A 69 -11.53 -2.52 17.54
C THR A 69 -11.68 -3.89 18.22
N PHE A 70 -11.35 -4.95 17.49
CA PHE A 70 -11.42 -6.34 17.97
C PHE A 70 -10.48 -7.23 17.14
N GLY A 71 -10.30 -8.49 17.54
CA GLY A 71 -9.58 -9.50 16.75
C GLY A 71 -10.55 -10.43 16.01
N LEU A 72 -11.26 -11.28 16.73
CA LEU A 72 -12.23 -12.20 16.14
C LEU A 72 -13.42 -12.35 17.08
N ILE A 73 -14.63 -12.43 16.54
CA ILE A 73 -15.83 -12.77 17.32
C ILE A 73 -16.41 -14.05 16.76
N VAL A 74 -16.40 -15.11 17.55
CA VAL A 74 -16.99 -16.42 17.19
C VAL A 74 -18.34 -16.55 17.87
N THR A 75 -19.41 -16.79 17.11
CA THR A 75 -20.74 -16.99 17.69
C THR A 75 -20.82 -18.39 18.30
N LEU A 76 -21.12 -18.46 19.60
CA LEU A 76 -21.33 -19.71 20.33
C LEU A 76 -22.84 -20.05 20.39
N ALA A 77 -23.69 -19.06 20.64
CA ALA A 77 -25.15 -19.23 20.62
C ALA A 77 -25.83 -17.95 20.09
N GLY A 78 -27.05 -18.07 19.58
CA GLY A 78 -27.78 -16.97 18.94
C GLY A 78 -27.28 -16.67 17.52
N ARG A 79 -27.55 -15.47 17.02
CA ARG A 79 -27.11 -15.00 15.70
C ARG A 79 -26.57 -13.58 15.77
N ILE A 80 -25.55 -13.27 14.99
CA ILE A 80 -25.01 -11.91 14.84
C ILE A 80 -25.28 -11.44 13.41
N ALA A 81 -26.14 -10.43 13.24
CA ALA A 81 -26.40 -9.83 11.94
C ALA A 81 -25.31 -8.83 11.59
N ILE A 82 -24.67 -9.01 10.42
CA ILE A 82 -23.60 -8.16 9.92
C ILE A 82 -24.13 -7.31 8.77
N SER A 83 -23.87 -6.00 8.82
CA SER A 83 -24.26 -5.05 7.79
C SER A 83 -23.13 -4.12 7.40
N ARG A 84 -23.06 -3.77 6.11
CA ARG A 84 -22.19 -2.71 5.58
C ARG A 84 -22.69 -1.36 6.09
N TYR A 85 -21.78 -0.42 6.26
CA TYR A 85 -22.06 0.96 6.62
C TYR A 85 -21.15 1.89 5.83
N ASP A 86 -21.66 3.01 5.33
CA ASP A 86 -20.91 3.95 4.49
C ASP A 86 -20.57 5.28 5.18
N GLY A 87 -20.89 5.45 6.45
CA GLY A 87 -20.67 6.71 7.16
C GLY A 87 -21.75 7.78 6.89
N LEU A 88 -22.59 7.60 5.87
CA LEU A 88 -23.72 8.48 5.57
C LEU A 88 -25.02 8.04 6.26
N GLY A 89 -24.97 6.98 7.07
CA GLY A 89 -26.15 6.43 7.74
C GLY A 89 -26.79 5.25 7.01
N ASN A 90 -26.34 4.93 5.80
CA ASN A 90 -26.89 3.80 5.05
C ASN A 90 -26.32 2.48 5.57
N SER A 91 -27.17 1.45 5.63
CA SER A 91 -26.79 0.15 6.15
C SER A 91 -27.38 -0.98 5.30
N TRP A 92 -26.54 -1.91 4.84
CA TRP A 92 -26.98 -3.02 3.97
C TRP A 92 -26.59 -4.39 4.57
N PRO A 93 -27.52 -5.33 4.75
CA PRO A 93 -27.22 -6.66 5.29
C PRO A 93 -26.20 -7.43 4.43
N ILE A 94 -25.18 -8.02 5.05
CA ILE A 94 -24.21 -8.89 4.38
C ILE A 94 -24.54 -10.36 4.61
N THR A 95 -24.67 -10.73 5.88
CA THR A 95 -24.84 -12.10 6.35
C THR A 95 -25.26 -12.07 7.82
N GLU A 96 -25.79 -13.19 8.30
CA GLU A 96 -25.87 -13.49 9.73
C GLU A 96 -24.82 -14.55 10.07
N HIS A 97 -24.24 -14.47 11.28
CA HIS A 97 -23.35 -15.47 11.82
C HIS A 97 -24.04 -16.26 12.94
N GLY A 98 -24.32 -17.52 12.66
CA GLY A 98 -24.82 -18.49 13.64
C GLY A 98 -23.69 -19.23 14.36
N ARG A 99 -24.06 -20.24 15.16
CA ARG A 99 -23.11 -21.05 15.95
C ARG A 99 -21.97 -21.59 15.09
N GLY A 100 -20.73 -21.39 15.56
CA GLY A 100 -19.51 -21.85 14.89
C GLY A 100 -19.02 -20.92 13.77
N GLU A 101 -19.78 -19.91 13.39
CA GLU A 101 -19.33 -18.89 12.43
C GLU A 101 -18.67 -17.72 13.15
N PHE A 102 -17.88 -16.92 12.43
CA PHE A 102 -17.13 -15.82 13.02
C PHE A 102 -17.07 -14.55 12.18
N THR A 103 -16.98 -13.43 12.87
CA THR A 103 -16.90 -12.07 12.34
C THR A 103 -15.45 -11.58 12.30
N GLY A 104 -15.11 -10.83 11.25
CA GLY A 104 -13.81 -10.17 11.08
C GLY A 104 -13.34 -10.15 9.63
N GLU A 105 -12.41 -9.26 9.31
CA GLU A 105 -11.63 -9.25 8.09
C GLU A 105 -10.17 -8.86 8.38
N VAL A 106 -9.36 -8.57 7.36
CA VAL A 106 -7.90 -8.36 7.48
C VAL A 106 -7.52 -7.30 8.52
N SER A 107 -8.26 -6.19 8.66
CA SER A 107 -7.94 -5.12 9.63
C SER A 107 -7.82 -5.62 11.07
N GLN A 108 -8.58 -6.65 11.43
CA GLN A 108 -8.61 -7.15 12.80
C GLN A 108 -7.31 -7.86 13.21
N LEU A 109 -6.49 -8.34 12.28
CA LEU A 109 -5.15 -8.85 12.59
C LEU A 109 -4.26 -7.76 13.23
N ALA A 110 -4.46 -6.51 12.79
CA ALA A 110 -3.76 -5.32 13.28
C ALA A 110 -4.59 -4.53 14.31
N GLY A 111 -5.74 -5.05 14.76
CA GLY A 111 -6.59 -4.36 15.74
C GLY A 111 -7.20 -3.04 15.23
N ARG A 112 -7.33 -2.88 13.91
CA ARG A 112 -7.88 -1.66 13.30
C ARG A 112 -9.42 -1.63 13.40
N PRO A 113 -10.03 -0.44 13.29
CA PRO A 113 -11.48 -0.30 13.31
C PRO A 113 -12.18 -1.14 12.24
N THR A 114 -13.37 -1.63 12.59
CA THR A 114 -14.23 -2.40 11.68
C THR A 114 -14.86 -1.54 10.59
N LEU A 115 -15.11 -2.16 9.43
CA LEU A 115 -15.80 -1.56 8.27
C LEU A 115 -17.31 -1.91 8.24
N VAL A 116 -17.79 -2.66 9.23
CA VAL A 116 -19.15 -3.19 9.26
C VAL A 116 -19.77 -2.96 10.64
N ASN A 117 -21.09 -2.80 10.66
CA ASN A 117 -21.89 -2.87 11.87
C ASN A 117 -22.28 -4.32 12.16
N ALA A 118 -22.46 -4.64 13.44
CA ALA A 118 -22.98 -5.93 13.87
C ALA A 118 -23.99 -5.78 15.01
N TYR A 119 -25.09 -6.51 14.94
CA TYR A 119 -26.14 -6.51 15.95
C TYR A 119 -26.46 -7.93 16.42
N ALA A 120 -26.75 -8.09 17.71
CA ALA A 120 -27.25 -9.33 18.26
C ALA A 120 -28.70 -9.58 17.80
N VAL A 121 -28.96 -10.77 17.26
CA VAL A 121 -30.29 -11.24 16.87
C VAL A 121 -30.68 -12.39 17.81
N GLY A 122 -31.60 -12.08 18.72
CA GLY A 122 -31.82 -12.86 19.93
C GLY A 122 -30.72 -12.63 20.97
N ASP A 123 -30.78 -13.37 22.08
CA ASP A 123 -29.66 -13.41 23.03
C ASP A 123 -28.49 -14.19 22.41
N VAL A 124 -27.32 -13.55 22.40
CA VAL A 124 -26.11 -14.07 21.77
C VAL A 124 -25.07 -14.36 22.84
N GLU A 125 -24.43 -15.51 22.72
CA GLU A 125 -23.19 -15.83 23.42
C GLU A 125 -22.07 -15.89 22.38
N ALA A 126 -20.99 -15.13 22.58
CA ALA A 126 -19.89 -15.08 21.63
C ALA A 126 -18.53 -15.11 22.33
N LEU A 127 -17.57 -15.80 21.71
CA LEU A 127 -16.18 -15.78 22.12
C LEU A 127 -15.47 -14.61 21.44
N VAL A 128 -15.06 -13.63 22.24
CA VAL A 128 -14.34 -12.44 21.78
C VAL A 128 -12.83 -12.67 21.95
N ILE A 129 -12.12 -12.68 20.85
CA ILE A 129 -10.66 -12.88 20.77
C ILE A 129 -10.02 -11.52 20.45
N PRO A 130 -9.17 -10.97 21.34
CA PRO A 130 -8.43 -9.74 21.07
C PRO A 130 -7.44 -9.87 19.88
N PRO A 131 -7.00 -8.76 19.26
CA PRO A 131 -6.09 -8.81 18.12
C PRO A 131 -4.78 -9.58 18.38
N GLU A 132 -4.16 -9.37 19.54
CA GLU A 132 -2.95 -10.07 19.94
C GLU A 132 -3.16 -11.59 20.10
N SER A 133 -4.29 -11.99 20.68
CA SER A 133 -4.66 -13.39 20.85
C SER A 133 -5.06 -14.04 19.53
N LEU A 134 -5.63 -13.27 18.58
CA LEU A 134 -5.88 -13.73 17.21
C LEU A 134 -4.56 -14.04 16.49
N ARG A 135 -3.54 -13.18 16.61
CA ARG A 135 -2.22 -13.47 16.03
C ARG A 135 -1.60 -14.72 16.65
N ALA A 136 -1.66 -14.84 17.98
CA ALA A 136 -1.20 -16.04 18.69
C ALA A 136 -1.94 -17.30 18.25
N LEU A 137 -3.26 -17.23 18.08
CA LEU A 137 -4.11 -18.32 17.56
C LEU A 137 -3.66 -18.76 16.16
N VAL A 138 -3.48 -17.82 15.24
CA VAL A 138 -3.12 -18.11 13.84
C VAL A 138 -1.72 -18.74 13.74
N ILE A 139 -0.84 -18.47 14.71
CA ILE A 139 0.49 -19.09 14.81
C ILE A 139 0.39 -20.48 15.46
N ALA A 140 -0.34 -20.61 16.57
CA ALA A 140 -0.40 -21.83 17.37
C ALA A 140 -1.24 -22.95 16.71
N GLU A 141 -2.28 -22.62 15.96
CA GLU A 141 -3.15 -23.58 15.28
C GLU A 141 -3.05 -23.39 13.76
N ALA A 142 -2.07 -24.04 13.11
CA ALA A 142 -1.74 -23.79 11.71
C ALA A 142 -2.93 -23.96 10.74
N GLU A 143 -3.66 -25.07 10.84
CA GLU A 143 -4.79 -25.38 9.93
C GLU A 143 -5.98 -24.43 10.15
N LEU A 144 -6.32 -24.17 11.42
CA LEU A 144 -7.40 -23.24 11.77
C LEU A 144 -7.02 -21.80 11.42
N GLY A 145 -5.77 -21.41 11.67
CA GLY A 145 -5.20 -20.12 11.32
C GLY A 145 -5.22 -19.89 9.82
N GLU A 146 -4.89 -20.90 9.01
CA GLU A 146 -5.00 -20.82 7.55
C GLU A 146 -6.44 -20.56 7.11
N ARG A 147 -7.41 -21.32 7.64
CA ARG A 147 -8.84 -21.14 7.32
C ARG A 147 -9.36 -19.76 7.72
N ILE A 148 -9.00 -19.27 8.91
CA ILE A 148 -9.37 -17.94 9.39
C ILE A 148 -8.77 -16.86 8.48
N VAL A 149 -7.45 -16.85 8.29
CA VAL A 149 -6.78 -15.82 7.46
C VAL A 149 -7.30 -15.83 6.03
N ARG A 150 -7.56 -17.01 5.45
CA ARG A 150 -8.17 -17.13 4.12
C ARG A 150 -9.55 -16.47 4.07
N ALA A 151 -10.40 -16.71 5.07
CA ALA A 151 -11.71 -16.06 5.17
C ALA A 151 -11.58 -14.53 5.27
N LEU A 152 -10.66 -14.03 6.12
CA LEU A 152 -10.41 -12.60 6.27
C LEU A 152 -10.00 -11.93 4.95
N ILE A 153 -9.06 -12.56 4.22
CA ILE A 153 -8.59 -12.07 2.91
C ILE A 153 -9.75 -12.03 1.91
N LEU A 154 -10.53 -13.10 1.78
CA LEU A 154 -11.62 -13.14 0.81
C LEU A 154 -12.74 -12.15 1.13
N ARG A 155 -13.04 -11.93 2.41
CA ARG A 155 -13.97 -10.88 2.85
C ARG A 155 -13.48 -9.49 2.45
N ARG A 156 -12.18 -9.20 2.61
CA ARG A 156 -11.57 -7.94 2.15
C ARG A 156 -11.70 -7.78 0.62
N VAL A 157 -11.46 -8.84 -0.16
CA VAL A 157 -11.67 -8.79 -1.62
C VAL A 157 -13.14 -8.53 -1.96
N GLY A 158 -14.09 -9.16 -1.27
CA GLY A 158 -15.52 -8.92 -1.48
C GLY A 158 -15.97 -7.49 -1.16
N LEU A 159 -15.40 -6.87 -0.13
CA LEU A 159 -15.64 -5.45 0.19
C LEU A 159 -15.10 -4.53 -0.92
N LEU A 160 -13.93 -4.85 -1.48
CA LEU A 160 -13.33 -4.09 -2.57
C LEU A 160 -14.12 -4.19 -3.88
N GLU A 161 -14.59 -5.39 -4.25
CA GLU A 161 -15.41 -5.56 -5.46
C GLU A 161 -16.72 -4.77 -5.39
N ALA A 162 -17.30 -4.68 -4.19
CA ALA A 162 -18.56 -3.99 -3.99
C ALA A 162 -18.39 -2.49 -3.67
N ASN A 163 -17.17 -1.96 -3.61
CA ASN A 163 -16.87 -0.55 -3.29
C ASN A 163 -17.63 -0.03 -2.05
N SER A 164 -17.69 -0.85 -0.98
CA SER A 164 -18.59 -0.63 0.16
C SER A 164 -17.88 -0.88 1.51
N GLY A 165 -18.30 -0.17 2.56
CA GLY A 165 -17.75 -0.27 3.91
C GLY A 165 -16.58 0.68 4.22
N GLY A 166 -16.15 1.48 3.26
CA GLY A 166 -15.08 2.47 3.42
C GLY A 166 -15.56 3.91 3.31
N PRO A 167 -14.67 4.89 3.13
CA PRO A 167 -15.04 6.29 3.09
C PRO A 167 -15.83 6.63 1.83
N VAL A 168 -16.73 7.61 1.94
CA VAL A 168 -17.49 8.16 0.81
C VAL A 168 -16.85 9.47 0.38
N LEU A 169 -16.42 9.54 -0.88
CA LEU A 169 -15.85 10.72 -1.50
C LEU A 169 -16.94 11.47 -2.26
N VAL A 170 -17.16 12.73 -1.92
CA VAL A 170 -18.18 13.59 -2.53
C VAL A 170 -17.49 14.73 -3.27
N ALA A 171 -17.61 14.73 -4.60
CA ALA A 171 -17.12 15.79 -5.48
C ALA A 171 -17.72 15.71 -6.89
N PRO A 172 -17.77 16.84 -7.63
CA PRO A 172 -18.12 16.82 -9.05
C PRO A 172 -17.18 15.91 -9.87
N ALA A 173 -17.72 15.28 -10.92
CA ALA A 173 -16.93 14.49 -11.85
C ALA A 173 -15.71 15.25 -12.40
N GLY A 174 -14.56 14.56 -12.49
CA GLY A 174 -13.32 15.11 -13.07
C GLY A 174 -12.43 15.93 -12.14
N HIS A 175 -12.80 16.13 -10.87
CA HIS A 175 -11.98 16.90 -9.92
C HIS A 175 -10.60 16.25 -9.67
N GLY A 176 -9.50 16.97 -9.90
CA GLY A 176 -8.13 16.41 -9.81
C GLY A 176 -7.77 15.83 -8.43
N ARG A 177 -8.21 16.49 -7.34
CA ARG A 177 -7.98 16.00 -5.97
C ARG A 177 -8.74 14.70 -5.67
N LEU A 178 -9.93 14.52 -6.25
CA LEU A 178 -10.71 13.28 -6.11
C LEU A 178 -9.93 12.10 -6.70
N HIS A 179 -9.30 12.26 -7.86
CA HIS A 179 -8.46 11.23 -8.46
C HIS A 179 -7.29 10.83 -7.56
N GLN A 180 -6.63 11.80 -6.91
CA GLN A 180 -5.52 11.52 -5.99
C GLN A 180 -5.96 10.69 -4.78
N LEU A 181 -7.10 11.02 -4.14
CA LEU A 181 -7.63 10.25 -3.02
C LEU A 181 -8.06 8.84 -3.43
N ARG A 182 -8.75 8.70 -4.57
CA ARG A 182 -9.13 7.39 -5.12
C ARG A 182 -7.90 6.52 -5.39
N SER A 183 -6.85 7.12 -5.95
CA SER A 183 -5.58 6.42 -6.19
C SER A 183 -4.97 5.93 -4.88
N PHE A 184 -4.92 6.78 -3.84
CA PHE A 184 -4.41 6.40 -2.52
C PHE A 184 -5.19 5.22 -1.90
N LEU A 185 -6.52 5.27 -1.93
CA LEU A 185 -7.39 4.22 -1.37
C LEU A 185 -7.27 2.91 -2.15
N ALA A 186 -7.31 2.98 -3.48
CA ALA A 186 -7.16 1.81 -4.34
C ALA A 186 -5.79 1.15 -4.19
N SER A 187 -4.71 1.93 -4.12
CA SER A 187 -3.34 1.41 -3.92
C SER A 187 -3.15 0.73 -2.57
N ASN A 188 -3.92 1.09 -1.54
CA ASN A 188 -3.90 0.44 -0.23
C ASN A 188 -4.99 -0.64 -0.06
N ALA A 189 -5.71 -1.00 -1.13
CA ALA A 189 -6.81 -1.95 -1.09
C ALA A 189 -7.86 -1.62 -0.01
N TYR A 190 -8.22 -0.34 0.09
CA TYR A 190 -9.35 0.13 0.88
C TYR A 190 -10.59 0.37 -0.01
N PRO A 191 -11.74 -0.23 0.32
CA PRO A 191 -12.98 0.03 -0.41
C PRO A 191 -13.37 1.50 -0.24
N HIS A 192 -14.04 2.08 -1.22
CA HIS A 192 -14.53 3.46 -1.15
C HIS A 192 -15.64 3.68 -2.16
N THR A 193 -16.52 4.64 -1.86
CA THR A 193 -17.61 5.05 -2.76
C THR A 193 -17.34 6.47 -3.24
N VAL A 194 -17.80 6.80 -4.45
CA VAL A 194 -17.71 8.15 -5.01
C VAL A 194 -19.11 8.59 -5.39
N LEU A 195 -19.55 9.74 -4.89
CA LEU A 195 -20.85 10.32 -5.20
C LEU A 195 -20.67 11.70 -5.86
N ASP A 196 -21.41 11.94 -6.94
CA ASP A 196 -21.50 13.26 -7.58
C ASP A 196 -22.73 13.99 -7.03
N PRO A 197 -22.58 15.19 -6.42
CA PRO A 197 -23.70 16.00 -5.93
C PRO A 197 -24.77 16.35 -6.99
N LYS A 198 -24.45 16.26 -8.28
CA LYS A 198 -25.43 16.45 -9.36
C LYS A 198 -26.37 15.25 -9.48
N GLU A 199 -25.84 14.04 -9.29
CA GLU A 199 -26.52 12.77 -9.54
C GLU A 199 -27.14 12.18 -8.26
N ASP A 200 -26.56 12.47 -7.09
CA ASP A 200 -26.92 11.85 -5.81
C ASP A 200 -27.49 12.86 -4.78
N GLU A 201 -28.63 12.52 -4.18
CA GLU A 201 -29.36 13.39 -3.25
C GLU A 201 -28.68 13.54 -1.88
N GLN A 202 -28.04 12.49 -1.37
CA GLN A 202 -27.30 12.55 -0.10
C GLN A 202 -26.03 13.39 -0.26
N ALA A 203 -25.33 13.20 -1.38
CA ALA A 203 -24.20 14.04 -1.75
C ALA A 203 -24.60 15.51 -1.88
N ARG A 204 -25.74 15.82 -2.51
CA ARG A 204 -26.28 17.18 -2.63
C ARG A 204 -26.59 17.79 -1.26
N SER A 205 -27.29 17.05 -0.40
CA SER A 205 -27.65 17.49 0.96
C SER A 205 -26.40 17.78 1.81
N LEU A 206 -25.37 16.93 1.69
CA LEU A 206 -24.08 17.15 2.35
C LEU A 206 -23.43 18.47 1.89
N CYS A 207 -23.49 18.76 0.59
CA CYS A 207 -22.94 19.98 0.01
C CYS A 207 -23.73 21.24 0.42
N GLU A 208 -25.06 21.14 0.49
CA GLU A 208 -25.92 22.24 0.96
C GLU A 208 -25.64 22.60 2.42
N TYR A 209 -25.35 21.61 3.26
CA TYR A 209 -25.00 21.85 4.67
C TYR A 209 -23.59 22.41 4.86
N TYR A 210 -22.58 21.76 4.27
CA TYR A 210 -21.17 22.14 4.49
C TYR A 210 -20.71 23.34 3.66
N GLN A 211 -21.49 23.71 2.63
CA GLN A 211 -21.24 24.82 1.71
C GLN A 211 -19.76 24.89 1.28
N PRO A 212 -19.19 23.82 0.70
CA PRO A 212 -17.76 23.75 0.42
C PRO A 212 -17.32 24.82 -0.60
N GLY A 213 -16.33 25.63 -0.23
CA GLY A 213 -15.64 26.51 -1.16
C GLY A 213 -14.75 25.73 -2.15
N PRO A 214 -14.14 26.39 -3.15
CA PRO A 214 -13.26 25.73 -4.12
C PRO A 214 -12.13 24.88 -3.50
N ASP A 215 -11.55 25.36 -2.39
CA ASP A 215 -10.44 24.69 -1.70
C ASP A 215 -10.90 23.60 -0.71
N ASP A 216 -12.20 23.49 -0.45
CA ASP A 216 -12.79 22.49 0.46
C ASP A 216 -13.04 21.13 -0.21
N TRP A 217 -12.90 21.04 -1.53
CA TRP A 217 -13.19 19.82 -2.29
C TRP A 217 -11.98 18.85 -2.37
N PRO A 218 -12.22 17.52 -2.30
CA PRO A 218 -13.51 16.86 -2.10
C PRO A 218 -13.94 16.85 -0.62
N LEU A 219 -15.24 16.73 -0.38
CA LEU A 219 -15.74 16.33 0.94
C LEU A 219 -15.56 14.82 1.09
N VAL A 220 -15.16 14.36 2.28
CA VAL A 220 -14.98 12.94 2.57
C VAL A 220 -15.68 12.57 3.85
N VAL A 221 -16.57 11.58 3.77
CA VAL A 221 -17.23 10.99 4.94
C VAL A 221 -16.45 9.75 5.35
N CYS A 222 -15.93 9.77 6.57
CA CYS A 222 -15.18 8.67 7.16
C CYS A 222 -16.13 7.59 7.70
N PRO A 223 -15.67 6.33 7.86
CA PRO A 223 -16.50 5.25 8.40
C PRO A 223 -17.04 5.52 9.82
N ASP A 224 -16.38 6.39 10.58
CA ASP A 224 -16.80 6.84 11.91
C ASP A 224 -17.91 7.92 11.88
N GLY A 225 -18.29 8.37 10.67
CA GLY A 225 -19.21 9.48 10.43
C GLY A 225 -18.54 10.86 10.41
N SER A 226 -17.25 11.01 10.66
CA SER A 226 -16.63 12.34 10.56
C SER A 226 -16.58 12.81 9.10
N VAL A 227 -16.85 14.10 8.86
CA VAL A 227 -16.73 14.70 7.53
C VAL A 227 -15.47 15.57 7.47
N LYS A 228 -14.64 15.34 6.46
CA LYS A 228 -13.41 16.10 6.22
C LYS A 228 -13.52 16.88 4.92
N LYS A 229 -13.08 18.14 4.94
CA LYS A 229 -12.96 19.00 3.76
C LYS A 229 -11.56 18.89 3.21
N ASN A 230 -11.42 18.54 1.93
CA ASN A 230 -10.15 18.36 1.21
C ASN A 230 -9.04 17.68 2.06
N PRO A 231 -9.30 16.47 2.61
CA PRO A 231 -8.35 15.84 3.52
C PRO A 231 -7.03 15.51 2.82
N SER A 232 -5.93 15.60 3.55
CA SER A 232 -4.64 15.05 3.13
C SER A 232 -4.66 13.51 3.12
N ASN A 233 -3.65 12.87 2.52
CA ASN A 233 -3.54 11.41 2.61
C ASN A 233 -3.29 10.95 4.07
N ALA A 234 -2.65 11.78 4.90
CA ALA A 234 -2.45 11.49 6.32
C ALA A 234 -3.79 11.52 7.09
N ASP A 235 -4.66 12.48 6.79
CA ASP A 235 -6.01 12.53 7.34
C ASP A 235 -6.83 11.31 6.95
N MET A 236 -6.71 10.85 5.70
CA MET A 236 -7.29 9.59 5.24
C MET A 236 -6.69 8.38 5.96
N GLY A 237 -5.37 8.38 6.17
CA GLY A 237 -4.67 7.33 6.90
C GLY A 237 -5.22 7.16 8.32
N ARG A 238 -5.39 8.26 9.06
CA ARG A 238 -5.94 8.25 10.42
C ARG A 238 -7.41 7.84 10.44
N CYS A 239 -8.21 8.44 9.56
CA CYS A 239 -9.63 8.13 9.36
C CYS A 239 -9.88 6.62 9.16
N LEU A 240 -8.95 5.91 8.55
CA LEU A 240 -9.07 4.49 8.19
C LEU A 240 -8.29 3.53 9.11
N GLY A 241 -7.62 4.07 10.13
CA GLY A 241 -6.70 3.30 10.99
C GLY A 241 -5.48 2.73 10.25
N LEU A 242 -5.18 3.24 9.06
CA LEU A 242 -3.98 2.91 8.28
C LEU A 242 -2.72 3.58 8.85
N LEU A 243 -2.89 4.79 9.39
CA LEU A 243 -1.88 5.54 10.11
C LEU A 243 -2.23 5.45 11.61
N PRO A 244 -1.61 4.53 12.37
CA PRO A 244 -1.85 4.41 13.80
C PRO A 244 -1.25 5.61 14.56
N ASP A 245 -1.70 5.81 15.79
CA ASP A 245 -1.03 6.74 16.69
C ASP A 245 0.27 6.10 17.20
N LEU A 246 1.39 6.61 16.70
CA LEU A 246 2.72 6.11 17.02
C LEU A 246 3.23 6.71 18.33
N ASP A 247 3.69 5.84 19.23
CA ASP A 247 4.35 6.18 20.50
C ASP A 247 5.84 6.49 20.29
N GLU A 248 6.25 7.73 20.54
CA GLU A 248 7.62 8.24 20.37
C GLU A 248 8.60 7.72 21.45
N ASP A 249 8.09 7.16 22.55
CA ASP A 249 8.91 6.58 23.61
C ASP A 249 9.25 5.11 23.35
N LYS A 250 8.47 4.43 22.50
CA LYS A 250 8.72 3.05 22.11
C LYS A 250 9.99 2.94 21.25
N VAL A 251 10.92 2.10 21.72
CA VAL A 251 12.11 1.73 20.97
C VAL A 251 11.87 0.41 20.24
N TRP A 252 11.92 0.47 18.92
CA TRP A 252 11.75 -0.69 18.04
C TRP A 252 13.07 -1.43 17.86
N ASP A 253 13.03 -2.75 17.70
CA ASP A 253 14.23 -3.49 17.28
C ASP A 253 14.62 -3.11 15.85
N VAL A 254 13.62 -2.95 14.97
CA VAL A 254 13.81 -2.57 13.56
C VAL A 254 12.75 -1.55 13.12
N ILE A 255 13.22 -0.42 12.58
CA ILE A 255 12.39 0.47 11.76
C ILE A 255 12.69 0.20 10.29
N VAL A 256 11.68 -0.20 9.50
CA VAL A 256 11.79 -0.39 8.06
C VAL A 256 11.22 0.83 7.35
N VAL A 257 12.05 1.55 6.59
CA VAL A 257 11.63 2.73 5.82
C VAL A 257 11.37 2.31 4.37
N GLY A 258 10.10 2.35 3.97
CA GLY A 258 9.57 1.85 2.71
C GLY A 258 8.88 0.50 2.87
N ALA A 259 7.68 0.35 2.30
CA ALA A 259 6.96 -0.92 2.27
C ALA A 259 6.84 -1.47 0.85
N GLY A 260 7.87 -1.31 0.02
CA GLY A 260 8.03 -2.06 -1.22
C GLY A 260 8.24 -3.56 -0.98
N PRO A 261 8.44 -4.39 -2.02
CA PRO A 261 8.64 -5.83 -1.85
C PRO A 261 9.82 -6.18 -0.92
N ALA A 262 10.91 -5.39 -0.97
CA ALA A 262 12.06 -5.56 -0.09
C ALA A 262 11.71 -5.26 1.39
N GLY A 263 11.11 -4.10 1.65
CA GLY A 263 10.70 -3.71 3.00
C GLY A 263 9.61 -4.60 3.60
N LEU A 264 8.61 -5.01 2.81
CA LEU A 264 7.60 -5.98 3.24
C LEU A 264 8.22 -7.35 3.55
N ALA A 265 9.21 -7.80 2.77
CA ALA A 265 9.94 -9.02 3.09
C ALA A 265 10.68 -8.89 4.43
N THR A 266 11.41 -7.79 4.65
CA THR A 266 12.05 -7.53 5.95
C THR A 266 11.05 -7.52 7.10
N ALA A 267 9.92 -6.84 6.93
CA ALA A 267 8.86 -6.81 7.93
C ALA A 267 8.34 -8.21 8.27
N VAL A 268 8.05 -9.03 7.26
CA VAL A 268 7.58 -10.41 7.44
C VAL A 268 8.62 -11.25 8.17
N TYR A 269 9.87 -11.26 7.70
CA TYR A 269 10.92 -12.10 8.28
C TYR A 269 11.26 -11.66 9.71
N ALA A 270 11.51 -10.36 9.93
CA ALA A 270 11.83 -9.83 11.26
C ALA A 270 10.69 -10.04 12.26
N GLY A 271 9.44 -9.79 11.86
CA GLY A 271 8.27 -10.04 12.71
C GLY A 271 8.09 -11.54 13.01
N SER A 272 8.34 -12.42 12.04
CA SER A 272 8.24 -13.87 12.24
C SER A 272 9.31 -14.44 13.18
N GLU A 273 10.46 -13.76 13.26
CA GLU A 273 11.58 -14.10 14.17
C GLU A 273 11.45 -13.41 15.54
N GLY A 274 10.34 -12.71 15.79
CA GLY A 274 9.98 -12.15 17.09
C GLY A 274 10.53 -10.75 17.38
N LEU A 275 11.12 -10.07 16.38
CA LEU A 275 11.55 -8.69 16.53
C LEU A 275 10.34 -7.74 16.57
N SER A 276 10.44 -6.68 17.36
CA SER A 276 9.49 -5.56 17.27
C SER A 276 9.79 -4.73 16.02
N VAL A 277 8.82 -4.65 15.10
CA VAL A 277 9.00 -4.00 13.79
C VAL A 277 7.98 -2.89 13.55
N LEU A 278 8.49 -1.70 13.18
CA LEU A 278 7.70 -0.61 12.62
C LEU A 278 8.07 -0.42 11.14
N ALA A 279 7.11 -0.57 10.24
CA ALA A 279 7.28 -0.25 8.82
C ALA A 279 6.60 1.07 8.47
N LEU A 280 7.38 2.02 7.94
CA LEU A 280 6.96 3.35 7.56
C LEU A 280 6.85 3.44 6.04
N GLU A 281 5.67 3.77 5.51
CA GLU A 281 5.44 3.86 4.07
C GLU A 281 4.73 5.16 3.71
N GLN A 282 5.33 5.95 2.82
CA GLN A 282 4.87 7.29 2.49
C GLN A 282 3.54 7.36 1.73
N ARG A 283 3.14 6.29 1.02
CA ARG A 283 1.93 6.32 0.18
C ARG A 283 1.14 5.02 0.24
N ALA A 284 1.74 3.90 -0.15
CA ALA A 284 1.03 2.63 -0.25
C ALA A 284 1.99 1.45 -0.22
N TYR A 285 1.56 0.37 0.41
CA TYR A 285 2.36 -0.85 0.45
C TYR A 285 2.56 -1.43 -0.97
N GLY A 286 3.64 -2.18 -1.12
CA GLY A 286 4.08 -2.80 -2.37
C GLY A 286 4.90 -1.88 -3.29
N GLY A 287 4.99 -0.58 -2.99
CA GLY A 287 5.81 0.38 -3.71
C GLY A 287 5.55 0.36 -5.23
N GLN A 288 6.60 0.58 -6.03
CA GLN A 288 6.47 0.56 -7.50
C GLN A 288 5.99 -0.78 -8.05
N ALA A 289 6.37 -1.89 -7.41
CA ALA A 289 5.99 -3.22 -7.87
C ALA A 289 4.46 -3.41 -7.83
N ALA A 290 3.76 -2.81 -6.86
CA ALA A 290 2.30 -2.91 -6.74
C ALA A 290 1.56 -2.43 -7.99
N ALA A 291 2.12 -1.45 -8.70
CA ALA A 291 1.54 -0.91 -9.92
C ALA A 291 1.69 -1.86 -11.14
N SER A 292 2.53 -2.90 -11.05
CA SER A 292 2.70 -3.85 -12.13
C SER A 292 1.44 -4.70 -12.33
N ALA A 293 0.89 -4.65 -13.54
CA ALA A 293 -0.29 -5.43 -13.90
C ALA A 293 -0.04 -6.94 -13.82
N ARG A 294 1.17 -7.41 -14.16
CA ARG A 294 1.56 -8.81 -14.13
C ARG A 294 3.08 -8.99 -14.05
N ILE A 295 3.52 -9.78 -13.08
CA ILE A 295 4.89 -10.20 -12.86
C ILE A 295 4.97 -11.68 -13.23
N GLU A 296 5.62 -12.00 -14.36
CA GLU A 296 5.77 -13.38 -14.86
C GLU A 296 7.11 -14.02 -14.46
N ASN A 297 8.08 -13.22 -14.04
CA ASN A 297 9.43 -13.66 -13.66
C ASN A 297 9.63 -13.77 -12.14
N TYR A 298 8.56 -13.98 -11.38
CA TYR A 298 8.62 -14.28 -9.95
C TYR A 298 8.38 -15.77 -9.73
N LEU A 299 9.39 -16.47 -9.23
CA LEU A 299 9.37 -17.92 -9.05
C LEU A 299 8.20 -18.35 -8.15
N GLY A 300 7.52 -19.43 -8.53
CA GLY A 300 6.36 -19.98 -7.80
C GLY A 300 5.00 -19.56 -8.37
N PHE A 301 4.95 -18.60 -9.31
CA PHE A 301 3.72 -18.20 -10.01
C PHE A 301 3.82 -18.53 -11.50
N PRO A 302 3.52 -19.77 -11.93
CA PRO A 302 3.70 -20.20 -13.33
C PRO A 302 2.84 -19.43 -14.33
N THR A 303 1.71 -18.88 -13.89
CA THR A 303 0.84 -18.00 -14.68
C THR A 303 1.08 -16.52 -14.38
N GLY A 304 2.13 -16.18 -13.64
CA GLY A 304 2.40 -14.84 -13.12
C GLY A 304 1.41 -14.41 -12.03
N ILE A 305 1.72 -13.28 -11.40
CA ILE A 305 0.90 -12.65 -10.34
C ILE A 305 0.90 -11.13 -10.55
N SER A 306 -0.19 -10.43 -10.25
CA SER A 306 -0.14 -8.96 -10.26
C SER A 306 0.70 -8.45 -9.11
N GLY A 307 1.34 -7.29 -9.30
CA GLY A 307 2.14 -6.66 -8.27
C GLY A 307 1.35 -6.36 -7.00
N GLY A 308 0.14 -5.80 -7.15
CA GLY A 308 -0.77 -5.53 -6.04
C GLY A 308 -1.17 -6.80 -5.28
N ALA A 309 -1.39 -7.93 -5.96
CA ALA A 309 -1.72 -9.19 -5.30
C ALA A 309 -0.51 -9.77 -4.55
N LEU A 310 0.70 -9.68 -5.11
CA LEU A 310 1.93 -10.09 -4.43
C LEU A 310 2.15 -9.25 -3.15
N ALA A 311 2.08 -7.93 -3.27
CA ALA A 311 2.25 -7.01 -2.15
C ALA A 311 1.16 -7.15 -1.08
N GLY A 312 -0.11 -7.28 -1.49
CA GLY A 312 -1.23 -7.48 -0.56
C GLY A 312 -1.10 -8.76 0.27
N ARG A 313 -0.57 -9.84 -0.31
CA ARG A 313 -0.27 -11.07 0.45
C ARG A 313 0.82 -10.84 1.49
N ALA A 314 1.91 -10.16 1.12
CA ALA A 314 2.99 -9.83 2.05
C ALA A 314 2.53 -8.87 3.15
N PHE A 315 1.68 -7.90 2.83
CA PHE A 315 1.05 -7.00 3.80
C PHE A 315 0.26 -7.77 4.87
N VAL A 316 -0.61 -8.70 4.45
CA VAL A 316 -1.36 -9.56 5.39
C VAL A 316 -0.44 -10.44 6.23
N GLN A 317 0.64 -10.96 5.65
CA GLN A 317 1.65 -11.72 6.40
C GLN A 317 2.33 -10.86 7.48
N ALA A 318 2.71 -9.62 7.15
CA ALA A 318 3.33 -8.71 8.12
C ALA A 318 2.37 -8.43 9.30
N GLN A 319 1.10 -8.15 9.01
CA GLN A 319 0.07 -7.97 10.05
C GLN A 319 -0.15 -9.21 10.91
N LYS A 320 -0.16 -10.40 10.29
CA LYS A 320 -0.24 -11.68 11.00
C LYS A 320 0.90 -11.82 12.02
N PHE A 321 2.10 -11.38 11.68
CA PHE A 321 3.26 -11.41 12.59
C PHE A 321 3.35 -10.21 13.54
N GLY A 322 2.32 -9.36 13.58
CA GLY A 322 2.25 -8.24 14.54
C GLY A 322 3.14 -7.06 14.18
N VAL A 323 3.60 -6.96 12.94
CA VAL A 323 4.30 -5.78 12.44
C VAL A 323 3.35 -4.59 12.48
N GLU A 324 3.83 -3.47 12.97
CA GLU A 324 3.11 -2.21 12.92
C GLU A 324 3.43 -1.50 11.61
N LEU A 325 2.42 -1.27 10.76
CA LEU A 325 2.57 -0.58 9.48
C LEU A 325 1.83 0.76 9.54
N ALA A 326 2.57 1.85 9.29
CA ALA A 326 2.05 3.21 9.26
C ALA A 326 1.99 3.73 7.82
N ILE A 327 0.77 4.03 7.34
CA ILE A 327 0.51 4.48 5.97
C ILE A 327 -0.55 5.61 5.95
N PRO A 328 -0.25 6.80 5.37
CA PRO A 328 1.05 7.25 4.90
C PRO A 328 1.91 7.76 6.07
N ALA A 329 3.19 7.41 6.09
CA ALA A 329 4.18 7.91 7.03
C ALA A 329 5.46 8.34 6.29
N PRO A 330 5.43 9.47 5.55
CA PRO A 330 6.63 9.99 4.88
C PRO A 330 7.70 10.35 5.90
N THR A 331 8.91 9.84 5.65
CA THR A 331 10.10 10.11 6.45
C THR A 331 10.89 11.26 5.83
N THR A 332 11.38 12.17 6.67
CA THR A 332 12.05 13.41 6.21
C THR A 332 13.49 13.51 6.67
N ARG A 333 13.87 12.78 7.72
CA ARG A 333 15.23 12.80 8.25
C ARG A 333 15.57 11.51 8.97
N LEU A 334 16.79 11.03 8.81
CA LEU A 334 17.39 9.99 9.63
C LEU A 334 18.45 10.65 10.52
N ILE A 335 18.36 10.44 11.83
CA ILE A 335 19.24 11.03 12.84
C ILE A 335 20.14 9.90 13.36
N CYS A 336 21.44 10.04 13.11
CA CYS A 336 22.44 8.98 13.28
C CYS A 336 23.56 9.36 14.25
N ASP A 337 23.50 10.56 14.81
CA ASP A 337 24.38 11.07 15.85
C ASP A 337 23.88 10.74 17.27
N THR A 338 22.82 9.92 17.38
CA THR A 338 22.25 9.44 18.64
C THR A 338 22.05 7.92 18.61
N TYR A 339 21.89 7.31 19.80
CA TYR A 339 21.43 5.93 19.92
C TYR A 339 20.39 5.79 21.04
N PRO A 340 19.24 5.12 20.83
CA PRO A 340 18.77 4.51 19.57
C PRO A 340 18.70 5.48 18.38
N LEU A 341 18.76 4.95 17.15
CA LEU A 341 18.64 5.75 15.92
C LEU A 341 17.25 6.38 15.88
N GLU A 342 17.12 7.59 15.35
CA GLU A 342 15.82 8.26 15.23
C GLU A 342 15.43 8.50 13.78
N VAL A 343 14.20 8.14 13.43
CA VAL A 343 13.59 8.44 12.13
C VAL A 343 12.53 9.52 12.32
N GLN A 344 12.71 10.67 11.69
CA GLN A 344 11.76 11.77 11.73
C GLN A 344 10.72 11.62 10.62
N LEU A 345 9.45 11.72 11.00
CA LEU A 345 8.30 11.78 10.08
C LEU A 345 8.04 13.23 9.65
N ALA A 346 7.36 13.43 8.52
CA ALA A 346 7.03 14.77 8.02
C ALA A 346 6.21 15.63 9.00
N GLU A 347 5.48 14.99 9.92
CA GLU A 347 4.70 15.65 10.97
C GLU A 347 5.52 16.01 12.21
N GLY A 348 6.84 15.80 12.17
CA GLY A 348 7.78 16.14 13.24
C GLY A 348 8.02 15.05 14.27
N LYS A 349 7.10 14.07 14.41
CA LYS A 349 7.26 12.90 15.30
C LYS A 349 8.57 12.16 15.02
N ARG A 350 9.23 11.70 16.07
CA ARG A 350 10.49 10.93 15.98
C ARG A 350 10.32 9.52 16.53
N MET A 351 10.61 8.53 15.69
CA MET A 351 10.52 7.12 16.04
C MET A 351 11.91 6.56 16.33
N LYS A 352 12.05 5.84 17.44
CA LYS A 352 13.33 5.29 17.90
C LYS A 352 13.50 3.84 17.49
N GLY A 353 14.64 3.50 16.89
CA GLY A 353 14.98 2.15 16.44
C GLY A 353 16.39 1.74 16.84
N ARG A 354 16.55 0.51 17.33
CA ARG A 354 17.88 -0.09 17.54
C ARG A 354 18.60 -0.32 16.22
N THR A 355 17.84 -0.59 15.16
CA THR A 355 18.31 -0.67 13.78
C THR A 355 17.32 -0.01 12.83
N VAL A 356 17.81 0.41 11.66
CA VAL A 356 16.99 0.98 10.59
C VAL A 356 17.31 0.27 9.26
N VAL A 357 16.27 -0.12 8.53
CA VAL A 357 16.41 -0.72 7.19
C VAL A 357 15.83 0.24 6.16
N LEU A 358 16.70 0.75 5.29
CA LEU A 358 16.37 1.62 4.18
C LEU A 358 15.98 0.78 2.97
N SER A 359 14.70 0.79 2.63
CA SER A 359 14.12 0.08 1.48
C SER A 359 13.28 1.03 0.60
N CYS A 360 13.69 2.30 0.56
CA CYS A 360 12.95 3.41 -0.03
C CYS A 360 12.83 3.33 -1.57
N GLY A 361 13.47 2.35 -2.20
CA GLY A 361 13.45 2.13 -3.64
C GLY A 361 14.01 3.32 -4.43
N ALA A 362 13.46 3.51 -5.63
CA ALA A 362 13.83 4.59 -6.54
C ALA A 362 12.55 5.20 -7.15
N ARG A 363 12.70 6.36 -7.80
CA ARG A 363 11.67 7.05 -8.59
C ARG A 363 12.09 7.12 -10.05
N TYR A 364 11.17 7.02 -11.00
CA TYR A 364 11.54 7.16 -12.41
C TYR A 364 12.07 8.57 -12.71
N ARG A 365 13.09 8.64 -13.56
CA ARG A 365 13.64 9.91 -14.03
C ARG A 365 12.61 10.68 -14.84
N ARG A 366 12.70 12.00 -14.74
CA ARG A 366 11.94 12.92 -15.59
C ARG A 366 12.78 13.29 -16.82
N PRO A 367 12.21 13.27 -18.03
CA PRO A 367 12.80 13.95 -19.18
C PRO A 367 13.06 15.42 -18.85
N ALA A 368 14.13 15.99 -19.41
CA ALA A 368 14.41 17.42 -19.33
C ALA A 368 13.47 18.19 -20.30
N LEU A 369 12.20 18.32 -19.90
CA LEU A 369 11.15 19.03 -20.62
C LEU A 369 10.51 20.03 -19.64
N ASP A 370 10.65 21.32 -19.92
CA ASP A 370 10.33 22.39 -18.96
C ASP A 370 8.86 22.37 -18.49
N ASN A 371 7.93 21.96 -19.36
CA ASN A 371 6.50 21.92 -19.09
C ASN A 371 5.96 20.55 -18.66
N ILE A 372 6.81 19.54 -18.39
CA ILE A 372 6.34 18.19 -18.04
C ILE A 372 5.46 18.16 -16.78
N ALA A 373 5.79 18.98 -15.79
CA ALA A 373 5.06 19.05 -14.52
C ALA A 373 3.60 19.47 -14.71
N GLN A 374 3.29 20.24 -15.75
CA GLN A 374 1.92 20.65 -16.08
C GLN A 374 1.02 19.45 -16.40
N PHE A 375 1.58 18.40 -16.99
CA PHE A 375 0.84 17.27 -17.54
C PHE A 375 0.91 16.00 -16.68
N GLU A 376 1.62 16.03 -15.54
CA GLU A 376 1.66 14.90 -14.61
C GLU A 376 0.24 14.57 -14.08
N GLY A 377 -0.20 13.33 -14.28
CA GLY A 377 -1.57 12.91 -13.96
C GLY A 377 -2.66 13.38 -14.93
N ARG A 378 -2.32 14.23 -15.91
CA ARG A 378 -3.18 14.74 -16.98
C ARG A 378 -2.61 14.44 -18.38
N GLY A 379 -2.02 13.25 -18.54
CA GLY A 379 -1.43 12.79 -19.80
C GLY A 379 -0.03 12.20 -19.65
N ILE A 380 0.75 12.62 -18.64
CA ILE A 380 2.03 12.00 -18.29
C ILE A 380 1.86 11.07 -17.10
N TYR A 381 2.29 9.82 -17.26
CA TYR A 381 2.21 8.76 -16.25
C TYR A 381 3.56 8.04 -16.09
N TYR A 382 3.88 7.64 -14.85
CA TYR A 382 5.12 6.91 -14.52
C TYR A 382 4.86 5.44 -14.14
N TRP A 383 3.66 4.94 -14.45
CA TRP A 383 3.23 3.57 -14.22
C TRP A 383 2.06 3.25 -15.16
N ALA A 384 1.79 1.96 -15.36
CA ALA A 384 0.66 1.49 -16.15
C ALA A 384 -0.16 0.51 -15.30
N SER A 385 -1.23 0.99 -14.67
CA SER A 385 -2.17 0.16 -13.91
C SER A 385 -3.49 0.00 -14.67
N ARG A 386 -4.43 -0.79 -14.12
CA ARG A 386 -5.80 -0.89 -14.66
C ARG A 386 -6.53 0.46 -14.67
N ILE A 387 -6.21 1.36 -13.75
CA ILE A 387 -6.83 2.68 -13.68
C ILE A 387 -6.44 3.49 -14.93
N GLU A 388 -5.14 3.59 -15.22
CA GLU A 388 -4.68 4.31 -16.41
C GLU A 388 -5.09 3.59 -17.70
N ALA A 389 -5.06 2.25 -17.72
CA ALA A 389 -5.45 1.47 -18.89
C ALA A 389 -6.91 1.71 -19.29
N ASN A 390 -7.82 1.92 -18.33
CA ASN A 390 -9.20 2.29 -18.63
C ASN A 390 -9.31 3.66 -19.33
N LEU A 391 -8.36 4.56 -19.08
CA LEU A 391 -8.30 5.85 -19.77
C LEU A 391 -7.77 5.73 -21.20
N CYS A 392 -7.06 4.65 -21.53
CA CYS A 392 -6.46 4.43 -22.85
C CYS A 392 -7.39 3.79 -23.88
N GLN A 393 -8.64 3.46 -23.51
CA GLN A 393 -9.56 2.74 -24.39
C GLN A 393 -9.78 3.51 -25.69
N SER A 394 -9.56 2.85 -26.83
CA SER A 394 -9.67 3.42 -28.18
C SER A 394 -8.68 4.53 -28.54
N GLU A 395 -7.70 4.84 -27.68
CA GLU A 395 -6.68 5.86 -27.93
C GLU A 395 -5.32 5.24 -28.31
N GLU A 396 -4.46 6.02 -28.98
CA GLU A 396 -3.06 5.70 -29.19
C GLU A 396 -2.23 6.25 -28.02
N VAL A 397 -1.23 5.50 -27.57
CA VAL A 397 -0.41 5.87 -26.40
C VAL A 397 1.08 5.77 -26.73
N ILE A 398 1.89 6.61 -26.09
CA ILE A 398 3.35 6.55 -26.18
C ILE A 398 3.89 5.93 -24.89
N LEU A 399 4.83 4.99 -25.01
CA LEU A 399 5.56 4.42 -23.89
C LEU A 399 7.05 4.59 -24.13
N VAL A 400 7.75 5.26 -23.21
CA VAL A 400 9.17 5.56 -23.35
C VAL A 400 9.99 4.65 -22.44
N GLY A 401 10.83 3.80 -23.02
CA GLY A 401 11.76 2.94 -22.25
C GLY A 401 12.01 1.59 -22.91
N GLY A 402 13.24 1.06 -22.74
CA GLY A 402 13.67 -0.22 -23.33
C GLY A 402 13.94 -1.34 -22.32
N GLY A 403 13.66 -1.12 -21.03
CA GLY A 403 13.87 -2.12 -19.97
C GLY A 403 12.66 -3.04 -19.76
N ASN A 404 12.82 -4.05 -18.88
CA ASN A 404 11.75 -5.04 -18.63
C ASN A 404 10.42 -4.43 -18.17
N SER A 405 10.44 -3.44 -17.28
CA SER A 405 9.20 -2.78 -16.82
C SER A 405 8.47 -2.09 -17.98
N ALA A 406 9.22 -1.47 -18.89
CA ALA A 406 8.69 -0.83 -20.09
C ALA A 406 8.05 -1.87 -21.03
N GLY A 407 8.71 -3.02 -21.24
CA GLY A 407 8.17 -4.10 -22.08
C GLY A 407 6.90 -4.75 -21.49
N GLN A 408 6.87 -4.99 -20.18
CA GLN A 408 5.66 -5.48 -19.50
C GLN A 408 4.50 -4.50 -19.61
N ALA A 409 4.77 -3.21 -19.42
CA ALA A 409 3.77 -2.16 -19.56
C ALA A 409 3.27 -2.02 -21.01
N ALA A 410 4.15 -2.15 -22.01
CA ALA A 410 3.77 -2.09 -23.43
C ALA A 410 2.80 -3.22 -23.80
N VAL A 411 3.11 -4.46 -23.40
CA VAL A 411 2.25 -5.63 -23.61
C VAL A 411 0.93 -5.55 -22.83
N PHE A 412 0.96 -4.96 -21.64
CA PHE A 412 -0.27 -4.73 -20.88
C PHE A 412 -1.16 -3.70 -21.57
N LEU A 413 -0.61 -2.51 -21.88
CA LEU A 413 -1.34 -1.42 -22.52
C LEU A 413 -1.83 -1.80 -23.92
N SER A 414 -1.14 -2.67 -24.64
CA SER A 414 -1.58 -3.13 -25.97
C SER A 414 -2.90 -3.92 -25.93
N GLY A 415 -3.30 -4.46 -24.77
CA GLY A 415 -4.62 -5.06 -24.57
C GLY A 415 -5.75 -4.05 -24.34
N HIS A 416 -5.42 -2.77 -24.14
CA HIS A 416 -6.36 -1.71 -23.76
C HIS A 416 -6.36 -0.51 -24.72
N ALA A 417 -5.22 -0.22 -25.35
CA ALA A 417 -5.03 0.89 -26.27
C ALA A 417 -5.20 0.44 -27.74
N LYS A 418 -5.59 1.39 -28.61
CA LYS A 418 -5.65 1.18 -30.06
C LYS A 418 -4.27 0.87 -30.63
N ARG A 419 -3.24 1.59 -30.19
CA ARG A 419 -1.84 1.41 -30.58
C ARG A 419 -0.90 1.85 -29.46
N VAL A 420 0.22 1.14 -29.29
CA VAL A 420 1.28 1.50 -28.34
C VAL A 420 2.55 1.84 -29.12
N HIS A 421 2.93 3.12 -29.10
CA HIS A 421 4.18 3.61 -29.66
C HIS A 421 5.28 3.47 -28.61
N MET A 422 6.09 2.42 -28.72
CA MET A 422 7.20 2.17 -27.83
C MET A 422 8.44 2.94 -28.31
N VAL A 423 8.84 3.97 -27.58
CA VAL A 423 9.93 4.89 -27.93
C VAL A 423 11.18 4.55 -27.12
N ILE A 424 12.31 4.33 -27.81
CA ILE A 424 13.60 4.05 -27.18
C ILE A 424 14.72 4.87 -27.81
N ARG A 425 15.68 5.31 -27.00
CA ARG A 425 16.91 5.99 -27.49
C ARG A 425 17.93 5.02 -28.12
N GLY A 426 17.90 3.75 -27.71
CA GLY A 426 18.78 2.71 -28.23
C GLY A 426 18.36 2.18 -29.60
N GLU A 427 19.18 1.30 -30.16
CA GLU A 427 18.91 0.64 -31.46
C GLU A 427 17.89 -0.50 -31.37
N GLY A 428 17.64 -1.03 -30.18
CA GLY A 428 16.75 -2.17 -29.97
C GLY A 428 16.63 -2.57 -28.50
N LEU A 429 15.89 -3.64 -28.24
CA LEU A 429 15.52 -4.06 -26.88
C LEU A 429 16.46 -5.11 -26.27
N LYS A 430 17.29 -5.77 -27.09
CA LYS A 430 18.09 -6.95 -26.71
C LYS A 430 19.10 -6.69 -25.59
N ALA A 431 19.61 -5.46 -25.47
CA ALA A 431 20.61 -5.12 -24.47
C ALA A 431 20.05 -5.07 -23.03
N THR A 432 18.76 -4.79 -22.87
CA THR A 432 18.16 -4.44 -21.56
C THR A 432 16.91 -5.23 -21.20
N MET A 433 16.27 -5.89 -22.18
CA MET A 433 15.00 -6.59 -22.00
C MET A 433 15.18 -8.11 -22.10
N SER A 434 14.41 -8.85 -21.31
CA SER A 434 14.35 -10.31 -21.35
C SER A 434 13.76 -10.81 -22.67
N THR A 435 14.33 -11.87 -23.23
CA THR A 435 13.99 -12.42 -24.56
C THR A 435 12.49 -12.67 -24.75
N TYR A 436 11.81 -13.26 -23.74
CA TYR A 436 10.39 -13.56 -23.84
C TYR A 436 9.50 -12.31 -24.05
N LEU A 437 9.89 -11.16 -23.48
CA LEU A 437 9.17 -9.90 -23.68
C LEU A 437 9.43 -9.34 -25.08
N ILE A 438 10.66 -9.46 -25.58
CA ILE A 438 11.01 -9.04 -26.93
C ILE A 438 10.18 -9.84 -27.95
N GLU A 439 10.11 -11.15 -27.80
CA GLU A 439 9.28 -12.03 -28.65
C GLU A 439 7.81 -11.65 -28.58
N ARG A 440 7.28 -11.39 -27.38
CA ARG A 440 5.89 -10.99 -27.19
C ARG A 440 5.57 -9.63 -27.79
N ILE A 441 6.48 -8.65 -27.67
CA ILE A 441 6.36 -7.34 -28.30
C ILE A 441 6.31 -7.49 -29.83
N HIS A 442 7.22 -8.27 -30.41
CA HIS A 442 7.22 -8.51 -31.86
C HIS A 442 5.97 -9.25 -32.35
N ALA A 443 5.42 -10.16 -31.55
CA ALA A 443 4.20 -10.88 -31.88
C ALA A 443 2.91 -10.03 -31.72
N THR A 444 2.99 -8.87 -31.09
CA THR A 444 1.81 -8.04 -30.80
C THR A 444 1.62 -6.95 -31.86
N ALA A 445 0.62 -7.12 -32.73
CA ALA A 445 0.44 -6.32 -33.95
C ALA A 445 0.22 -4.81 -33.72
N ASN A 446 -0.30 -4.40 -32.57
CA ASN A 446 -0.57 -2.99 -32.24
C ASN A 446 0.53 -2.33 -31.39
N ILE A 447 1.71 -2.96 -31.25
CA ILE A 447 2.90 -2.31 -30.68
C ILE A 447 3.84 -1.93 -31.82
N GLU A 448 4.25 -0.66 -31.85
CA GLU A 448 5.22 -0.14 -32.81
C GLU A 448 6.47 0.37 -32.09
N LEU A 449 7.64 -0.16 -32.46
CA LEU A 449 8.92 0.24 -31.88
C LEU A 449 9.57 1.38 -32.67
N HIS A 450 9.75 2.51 -32.02
CA HIS A 450 10.46 3.69 -32.52
C HIS A 450 11.87 3.71 -31.92
N ALA A 451 12.82 3.07 -32.62
CA ALA A 451 14.22 3.06 -32.22
C ALA A 451 14.89 4.42 -32.45
N HIS A 452 15.98 4.69 -31.72
CA HIS A 452 16.71 5.96 -31.78
C HIS A 452 15.84 7.21 -31.62
N THR A 453 14.72 7.11 -30.94
CA THR A 453 13.72 8.19 -30.85
C THR A 453 13.58 8.68 -29.41
N GLU A 454 13.33 9.98 -29.23
CA GLU A 454 13.02 10.57 -27.93
C GLU A 454 11.92 11.65 -28.02
N ILE A 455 11.33 12.00 -26.88
CA ILE A 455 10.41 13.12 -26.77
C ILE A 455 11.22 14.41 -26.60
N VAL A 456 10.92 15.41 -27.42
CA VAL A 456 11.56 16.74 -27.39
C VAL A 456 10.59 17.89 -27.12
N GLY A 457 9.28 17.64 -27.12
CA GLY A 457 8.27 18.64 -26.82
C GLY A 457 6.94 18.04 -26.39
N LEU A 458 6.20 18.80 -25.57
CA LEU A 458 4.85 18.47 -25.09
C LEU A 458 3.93 19.65 -25.41
N GLU A 459 2.77 19.36 -25.96
CA GLU A 459 1.74 20.34 -26.32
C GLU A 459 0.43 20.01 -25.59
N GLY A 460 -0.23 21.01 -25.01
CA GLY A 460 -1.45 20.84 -24.24
C GLY A 460 -1.84 22.11 -23.49
N ASP A 461 -2.93 22.04 -22.73
CA ASP A 461 -3.48 23.15 -21.95
C ASP A 461 -3.83 22.73 -20.51
N GLU A 462 -4.75 23.44 -19.85
CA GLU A 462 -5.16 23.14 -18.47
C GLU A 462 -5.93 21.82 -18.35
N ASP A 463 -6.59 21.38 -19.42
CA ASP A 463 -7.35 20.12 -19.45
C ASP A 463 -6.41 18.91 -19.59
N GLY A 464 -5.22 19.09 -20.16
CA GLY A 464 -4.17 18.09 -20.19
C GLY A 464 -3.32 18.10 -21.46
N LEU A 465 -2.55 17.02 -21.62
CA LEU A 465 -1.69 16.79 -22.78
C LEU A 465 -2.53 16.53 -24.04
N LYS A 466 -2.19 17.19 -25.15
CA LYS A 466 -2.84 17.07 -26.45
C LYS A 466 -1.94 16.52 -27.55
N GLY A 467 -0.62 16.69 -27.41
CA GLY A 467 0.34 16.23 -28.39
C GLY A 467 1.76 16.12 -27.85
N VAL A 468 2.57 15.36 -28.59
CA VAL A 468 3.97 15.06 -28.27
C VAL A 468 4.81 15.22 -29.52
N ARG A 469 5.94 15.92 -29.42
CA ARG A 469 6.94 15.99 -30.49
C ARG A 469 8.02 14.95 -30.26
N LEU A 470 8.19 14.06 -31.23
CA LEU A 470 9.21 13.02 -31.24
C LEU A 470 10.36 13.43 -32.17
N ARG A 471 11.60 13.13 -31.77
CA ARG A 471 12.79 13.31 -32.61
C ARG A 471 13.53 12.00 -32.78
N ASN A 472 13.87 11.65 -34.02
CA ASN A 472 14.81 10.57 -34.29
C ASN A 472 16.24 11.10 -34.20
N ASN A 473 17.01 10.60 -33.25
CA ASN A 473 18.37 11.04 -32.93
C ASN A 473 19.42 10.64 -33.98
N ARG A 474 19.08 9.79 -34.96
CA ARG A 474 19.97 9.45 -36.07
C ARG A 474 19.72 10.32 -37.30
N THR A 475 18.46 10.59 -37.63
CA THR A 475 18.10 11.36 -38.83
C THR A 475 17.91 12.84 -38.55
N GLY A 476 17.65 13.21 -37.28
CA GLY A 476 17.25 14.56 -36.89
C GLY A 476 15.80 14.89 -37.22
N GLU A 477 15.04 13.96 -37.81
CA GLU A 477 13.64 14.17 -38.18
C GLU A 477 12.77 14.32 -36.93
N GLU A 478 11.97 15.39 -36.92
CA GLU A 478 10.98 15.65 -35.88
C GLU A 478 9.57 15.40 -36.41
N ARG A 479 8.72 14.79 -35.59
CA ARG A 479 7.34 14.49 -35.93
C ARG A 479 6.42 14.79 -34.76
N ASP A 480 5.37 15.55 -35.03
CA ASP A 480 4.28 15.77 -34.09
C ASP A 480 3.32 14.56 -34.08
N SER A 481 2.90 14.19 -32.89
CA SER A 481 1.99 13.08 -32.64
C SER A 481 0.86 13.56 -31.74
N ASN A 482 -0.39 13.43 -32.19
CA ASN A 482 -1.60 13.79 -31.45
C ASN A 482 -1.95 12.72 -30.40
N VAL A 483 -0.97 12.35 -29.57
CA VAL A 483 -1.10 11.38 -28.50
C VAL A 483 -1.20 12.12 -27.18
N CYS A 484 -2.31 11.92 -26.48
CA CYS A 484 -2.62 12.61 -25.22
C CYS A 484 -2.08 11.85 -23.99
N ARG A 485 -1.45 10.69 -24.18
CA ARG A 485 -1.00 9.82 -23.07
C ARG A 485 0.41 9.27 -23.29
N VAL A 486 1.29 9.57 -22.35
CA VAL A 486 2.70 9.15 -22.33
C VAL A 486 3.00 8.42 -21.04
N PHE A 487 3.61 7.25 -21.16
CA PHE A 487 4.08 6.43 -20.06
C PHE A 487 5.60 6.40 -20.00
N LEU A 488 6.21 6.86 -18.92
CA LEU A 488 7.66 7.06 -18.80
C LEU A 488 8.33 5.97 -17.96
N PHE A 489 9.30 5.26 -18.55
CA PHE A 489 10.11 4.19 -17.96
C PHE A 489 11.62 4.37 -18.28
N ILE A 490 12.17 5.56 -18.01
CA ILE A 490 13.49 6.01 -18.52
C ILE A 490 14.66 5.95 -17.51
N GLY A 491 14.70 4.91 -16.68
CA GLY A 491 15.67 4.78 -15.59
C GLY A 491 15.18 5.45 -14.31
N ALA A 492 15.90 5.27 -13.20
CA ALA A 492 15.43 5.66 -11.88
C ALA A 492 16.51 6.38 -11.05
N ASP A 493 16.05 7.32 -10.23
CA ASP A 493 16.85 8.00 -9.21
C ASP A 493 16.47 7.43 -7.83
N PRO A 494 17.43 7.11 -6.97
CA PRO A 494 17.14 6.55 -5.65
C PRO A 494 16.45 7.57 -4.74
N ASN A 495 15.60 7.10 -3.83
CA ASN A 495 14.93 7.96 -2.85
C ASN A 495 15.83 8.19 -1.61
N THR A 496 16.95 8.89 -1.80
CA THR A 496 18.02 9.08 -0.79
C THR A 496 18.23 10.53 -0.35
N ASP A 497 17.53 11.50 -0.97
CA ASP A 497 17.73 12.95 -0.73
C ASP A 497 17.63 13.35 0.77
N TRP A 498 16.83 12.63 1.55
CA TRP A 498 16.56 12.89 2.97
C TRP A 498 17.65 12.35 3.94
N LEU A 499 18.67 11.67 3.41
CA LEU A 499 19.73 11.03 4.21
C LEU A 499 20.98 11.89 4.39
N GLY A 500 21.02 13.10 3.80
CA GLY A 500 22.23 13.94 3.75
C GLY A 500 22.90 14.20 5.10
N ASP A 501 22.09 14.30 6.16
CA ASP A 501 22.58 14.59 7.52
C ASP A 501 23.08 13.36 8.28
N CYS A 502 22.65 12.14 7.92
CA CYS A 502 22.97 10.91 8.66
C CYS A 502 24.38 10.38 8.35
N GLY A 503 25.02 10.84 7.27
CA GLY A 503 26.34 10.32 6.86
C GLY A 503 26.30 8.96 6.17
N VAL A 504 25.13 8.56 5.64
CA VAL A 504 25.01 7.42 4.72
C VAL A 504 25.73 7.73 3.41
N ASP A 505 26.72 6.89 3.04
CA ASP A 505 27.50 7.04 1.82
C ASP A 505 26.70 6.56 0.60
N VAL A 506 26.74 7.34 -0.47
CA VAL A 506 26.09 7.04 -1.74
C VAL A 506 27.11 7.06 -2.88
N ASP A 507 26.83 6.32 -3.94
CA ASP A 507 27.60 6.39 -5.18
C ASP A 507 27.33 7.70 -5.96
N PRO A 508 28.07 8.00 -7.04
CA PRO A 508 27.86 9.22 -7.82
C PRO A 508 26.47 9.33 -8.49
N GLN A 509 25.69 8.24 -8.50
CA GLN A 509 24.31 8.21 -8.99
C GLN A 509 23.28 8.33 -7.84
N GLY A 510 23.74 8.48 -6.59
CA GLY A 510 22.93 8.67 -5.39
C GLY A 510 22.48 7.37 -4.71
N PHE A 511 22.89 6.19 -5.18
CA PHE A 511 22.47 4.91 -4.59
C PHE A 511 23.32 4.57 -3.36
N ILE A 512 22.70 3.99 -2.33
CA ILE A 512 23.36 3.71 -1.06
C ILE A 512 24.41 2.60 -1.23
N ARG A 513 25.64 2.87 -0.80
CA ARG A 513 26.71 1.85 -0.76
C ARG A 513 26.59 0.99 0.51
N THR A 514 26.88 -0.30 0.39
CA THR A 514 26.81 -1.25 1.51
C THR A 514 27.98 -2.22 1.55
N GLY A 515 28.24 -2.81 2.71
CA GLY A 515 29.20 -3.88 2.90
C GLY A 515 30.59 -3.53 2.37
N HIS A 516 31.08 -4.32 1.41
CA HIS A 516 32.41 -4.15 0.82
C HIS A 516 32.63 -2.81 0.07
N ASP A 517 31.56 -2.15 -0.38
CA ASP A 517 31.64 -0.87 -1.09
C ASP A 517 31.82 0.32 -0.14
N VAL A 518 31.83 0.07 1.18
CA VAL A 518 31.99 1.07 2.23
C VAL A 518 33.33 0.88 2.93
N THR A 519 34.24 1.85 2.81
CA THR A 519 35.53 1.80 3.50
C THR A 519 35.42 2.25 4.97
N LYS A 520 36.40 1.85 5.82
CA LYS A 520 36.49 2.31 7.22
C LYS A 520 36.57 3.84 7.35
N ALA A 521 37.15 4.53 6.37
CA ALA A 521 37.28 5.98 6.39
C ALA A 521 35.95 6.70 6.07
N GLN A 522 35.00 6.03 5.39
CA GLN A 522 33.71 6.60 5.01
C GLN A 522 32.64 6.44 6.08
N CYS A 523 32.88 5.62 7.10
CA CYS A 523 31.97 5.54 8.23
C CYS A 523 32.19 6.72 9.17
N ARG A 524 31.25 7.66 9.13
CA ARG A 524 31.25 8.91 9.89
C ARG A 524 30.62 8.77 11.30
N ALA A 525 30.44 7.54 11.77
CA ALA A 525 29.64 7.24 12.96
C ALA A 525 30.35 7.56 14.28
N ASN A 526 29.57 7.77 15.33
CA ASN A 526 29.91 8.08 16.73
C ASN A 526 30.75 7.01 17.47
N PHE A 527 31.78 6.44 16.85
CA PHE A 527 32.68 5.47 17.48
C PHE A 527 33.31 6.03 18.77
N ASP A 528 33.58 7.33 18.81
CA ASP A 528 34.17 8.02 19.96
C ASP A 528 33.24 8.05 21.19
N GLN A 529 31.93 7.88 21.01
CA GLN A 529 30.95 7.83 22.11
C GLN A 529 30.80 6.43 22.72
N GLY A 530 31.50 5.41 22.20
CA GLY A 530 31.48 4.04 22.75
C GLY A 530 30.18 3.27 22.56
N ILE A 531 29.25 3.80 21.75
CA ILE A 531 27.93 3.21 21.47
C ILE A 531 28.04 1.93 20.62
N TYR A 532 29.05 1.87 19.75
CA TYR A 532 29.24 0.76 18.80
C TYR A 532 30.51 -0.02 19.13
N PRO A 533 30.56 -1.34 18.85
CA PRO A 533 31.76 -2.14 19.05
C PRO A 533 32.98 -1.51 18.36
N LYS A 534 34.03 -1.23 19.12
CA LYS A 534 35.28 -0.62 18.60
C LYS A 534 35.94 -1.47 17.51
N ASP A 535 35.78 -2.79 17.62
CA ASP A 535 36.35 -3.78 16.72
C ASP A 535 35.28 -4.50 15.90
N GLN A 536 34.36 -3.77 15.25
CA GLN A 536 33.38 -4.39 14.34
C GLN A 536 34.14 -5.18 13.25
N PRO A 537 34.15 -6.52 13.30
CA PRO A 537 35.01 -7.31 12.44
C PRO A 537 34.26 -7.50 11.14
N GLN A 538 34.48 -6.58 10.19
CA GLN A 538 33.86 -6.52 8.86
C GLN A 538 32.37 -6.11 8.87
N ARG A 539 32.04 -5.09 8.06
CA ARG A 539 30.66 -4.63 7.86
C ARG A 539 29.82 -5.76 7.29
N ALA A 540 28.58 -5.89 7.76
CA ALA A 540 27.66 -6.85 7.16
C ALA A 540 27.34 -6.45 5.71
N ALA A 541 27.01 -7.42 4.85
CA ALA A 541 26.91 -7.20 3.41
C ALA A 541 25.90 -6.11 2.99
N LEU A 542 24.83 -5.94 3.77
CA LEU A 542 23.75 -4.97 3.54
C LEU A 542 23.82 -3.77 4.48
N GLU A 543 24.83 -3.72 5.37
CA GLU A 543 25.05 -2.60 6.28
C GLU A 543 25.67 -1.41 5.53
N THR A 544 25.20 -0.20 5.82
CA THR A 544 25.66 1.04 5.19
C THR A 544 26.96 1.56 5.83
N SER A 545 27.35 2.80 5.54
CA SER A 545 28.40 3.52 6.29
C SER A 545 28.02 3.88 7.72
N VAL A 546 26.77 3.70 8.12
CA VAL A 546 26.31 3.96 9.49
C VAL A 546 25.99 2.62 10.16
N PRO A 547 26.67 2.26 11.28
CA PRO A 547 26.38 1.03 12.02
C PRO A 547 24.91 0.92 12.43
N GLY A 548 24.33 -0.26 12.23
CA GLY A 548 22.91 -0.51 12.53
C GLY A 548 21.92 0.08 11.53
N VAL A 549 22.40 0.78 10.49
CA VAL A 549 21.61 1.19 9.33
C VAL A 549 21.95 0.28 8.15
N PHE A 550 20.93 -0.38 7.61
CA PHE A 550 21.04 -1.30 6.47
C PHE A 550 20.31 -0.72 5.25
N ALA A 551 20.70 -1.12 4.05
CA ALA A 551 19.99 -0.75 2.82
C ALA A 551 19.75 -1.97 1.93
N ILE A 552 18.53 -2.07 1.38
CA ILE A 552 18.07 -3.21 0.58
C ILE A 552 17.23 -2.79 -0.62
N GLY A 553 17.22 -3.64 -1.65
CA GLY A 553 16.44 -3.44 -2.86
C GLY A 553 16.94 -2.27 -3.70
N ASP A 554 16.03 -1.64 -4.44
CA ASP A 554 16.38 -0.72 -5.51
C ASP A 554 17.02 0.60 -5.04
N VAL A 555 17.10 0.88 -3.73
CA VAL A 555 17.83 2.04 -3.20
C VAL A 555 19.34 1.80 -3.14
N ARG A 556 19.77 0.54 -3.18
CA ARG A 556 21.17 0.12 -3.01
C ARG A 556 21.96 0.18 -4.31
N ALA A 557 23.23 0.57 -4.22
CA ALA A 557 24.19 0.53 -5.32
C ALA A 557 24.44 -0.92 -5.74
N GLY A 558 24.53 -1.18 -7.05
CA GLY A 558 24.79 -2.53 -7.58
C GLY A 558 23.66 -3.55 -7.37
N SER A 559 22.50 -3.18 -6.82
CA SER A 559 21.35 -4.10 -6.71
C SER A 559 20.84 -4.49 -8.11
N THR A 560 20.30 -5.69 -8.25
CA THR A 560 19.83 -6.22 -9.54
C THR A 560 18.54 -5.59 -10.07
N LYS A 561 17.87 -4.73 -9.29
CA LYS A 561 16.60 -4.05 -9.63
C LYS A 561 15.48 -5.03 -10.04
N ARG A 562 15.31 -6.11 -9.26
CA ARG A 562 14.30 -7.16 -9.47
C ARG A 562 13.51 -7.38 -8.19
N VAL A 563 12.20 -7.62 -8.33
CA VAL A 563 11.31 -7.90 -7.19
C VAL A 563 11.81 -9.07 -6.34
N ALA A 564 12.13 -10.21 -6.96
CA ALA A 564 12.60 -11.40 -6.24
C ALA A 564 13.94 -11.16 -5.51
N ALA A 565 14.85 -10.38 -6.10
CA ALA A 565 16.11 -10.05 -5.45
C ALA A 565 15.92 -9.10 -4.27
N GLY A 566 15.05 -8.09 -4.42
CA GLY A 566 14.69 -7.20 -3.30
C GLY A 566 14.04 -7.96 -2.15
N VAL A 567 13.16 -8.92 -2.43
CA VAL A 567 12.59 -9.83 -1.42
C VAL A 567 13.69 -10.68 -0.76
N GLY A 568 14.63 -11.22 -1.54
CA GLY A 568 15.76 -11.99 -1.03
C GLY A 568 16.67 -11.16 -0.10
N GLU A 569 17.02 -9.94 -0.48
CA GLU A 569 17.78 -9.01 0.37
C GLU A 569 16.99 -8.66 1.64
N GLY A 570 15.68 -8.49 1.53
CA GLY A 570 14.79 -8.22 2.66
C GLY A 570 14.72 -9.36 3.67
N ALA A 571 14.80 -10.62 3.23
CA ALA A 571 14.96 -11.77 4.11
C ALA A 571 16.38 -11.83 4.70
N GLN A 572 17.41 -11.64 3.86
CA GLN A 572 18.81 -11.75 4.24
C GLN A 572 19.20 -10.74 5.34
N VAL A 573 18.71 -9.50 5.27
CA VAL A 573 19.08 -8.45 6.22
C VAL A 573 18.69 -8.78 7.65
N VAL A 574 17.65 -9.59 7.88
CA VAL A 574 17.16 -9.94 9.23
C VAL A 574 18.23 -10.70 10.03
N SER A 575 18.97 -11.61 9.39
CA SER A 575 20.10 -12.28 10.05
C SER A 575 21.23 -11.32 10.44
N GLN A 576 21.47 -10.28 9.64
CA GLN A 576 22.48 -9.25 9.92
C GLN A 576 22.02 -8.32 11.05
N ILE A 577 20.71 -8.04 11.13
CA ILE A 577 20.09 -7.32 12.24
C ILE A 577 20.26 -8.10 13.54
N HIS A 578 19.94 -9.40 13.56
CA HIS A 578 20.16 -10.24 14.74
C HIS A 578 21.63 -10.23 15.20
N ALA A 579 22.56 -10.39 14.25
CA ALA A 579 23.98 -10.33 14.55
C ALA A 579 24.41 -8.95 15.10
N PHE A 580 23.85 -7.85 14.57
CA PHE A 580 24.11 -6.51 15.07
C PHE A 580 23.58 -6.33 16.51
N LEU A 581 22.31 -6.68 16.74
CA LEU A 581 21.65 -6.56 18.04
C LEU A 581 22.35 -7.39 19.12
N ALA A 582 22.83 -8.60 18.80
CA ALA A 582 23.56 -9.46 19.73
C ALA A 582 24.94 -8.91 20.15
N ASN A 583 25.52 -7.99 19.35
CA ASN A 583 26.82 -7.38 19.59
C ASN A 583 26.73 -5.96 20.18
N LEU A 584 25.52 -5.44 20.42
CA LEU A 584 25.37 -4.17 21.13
C LEU A 584 25.96 -4.30 22.54
N PRO A 585 26.64 -3.26 23.06
CA PRO A 585 27.06 -3.24 24.45
C PRO A 585 25.85 -3.52 25.34
N LEU A 586 25.99 -4.42 26.32
CA LEU A 586 24.97 -4.62 27.33
C LEU A 586 24.68 -3.25 27.97
N ALA A 587 23.41 -2.84 27.96
CA ALA A 587 22.98 -1.63 28.63
C ALA A 587 23.47 -1.71 30.08
N THR A 588 24.38 -0.80 30.45
CA THR A 588 24.80 -0.65 31.84
C THR A 588 23.61 0.03 32.54
N HIS A 589 22.83 -0.78 33.26
CA HIS A 589 21.70 -0.30 34.06
C HIS A 589 22.15 0.70 35.13
#